data_AF-A0A0S4JQ67-F1
#
_entry.id   AF-A0A0S4JQ67-F1
#
_cell.length_a   1.000
_cell.length_b   1.000
_cell.length_c   1.000
_cell.angle_alpha   90.00
_cell.angle_beta   90.00
_cell.angle_gamma   90.00
#
_symmetry.space_group_name_H-M   'P 1'
#
loop_
_entity.id
_entity.type
_entity.pdbx_description
1 polymer ?
#
loop_
_entity_poly.entity_id
_entity_poly.type
_entity_poly.pdbx_seq_one_letter_code
_entity_poly.pdbx_strand_id
1 'polypeptide(L)'
;MTALKTSTTIKKGDIISPFLDVEIRKDSTVVVNGHEVQHNSTKFNAIVVCGYLVALDDFHPDESVSLNINQFTYRLDAPIQLGEERIGGFQVLPVDAQQALYRFADEPVREAAVLDGFVPNSNQDHDSAPKVVVAPNTSASPAARGQLVTISKEAFAVGDVAFASRGISMPFPLRTTVALPQDKHLRLTGGAEFLQHSCQPNLVIEIDGDTVRGVAVRPIAAGELLTYNYLTTEWDVARPFRCQCNVFSCYGLIQGFKHLEPEQQQHLLPTVSQAVRNKYSAPAQRAATLDLLSRDALLAPDRSGELTAITSVPAGTVLTAVQRYRIGVRELFADNLRIPHACTPNTAIIEGRLCALSTLRPGERLTINVALLAYHAPVPFTCECGSTSCVKLVEGFKGLSDEQKDAWMNLTEPSVRLEATKGGYNIRSSSSYVTVRDNGAMGQATFAAKSIVKGTRFFRTTGLVIPFPTVYTI
;
A
#
# COMPACT_ATOMS: atom_id res chain seq x y z
N MET A 1 -25.35 -12.51 25.89
CA MET A 1 -24.67 -11.63 24.91
C MET A 1 -25.52 -11.62 23.64
N THR A 2 -25.33 -10.64 22.75
CA THR A 2 -26.10 -10.58 21.48
C THR A 2 -25.30 -11.19 20.34
N ALA A 3 -26.00 -11.83 19.39
CA ALA A 3 -25.38 -12.33 18.17
C ALA A 3 -24.72 -11.17 17.40
N LEU A 4 -23.55 -11.43 16.81
CA LEU A 4 -22.91 -10.46 15.92
C LEU A 4 -23.74 -10.34 14.66
N LYS A 5 -24.34 -9.16 14.49
CA LYS A 5 -25.14 -8.79 13.33
C LYS A 5 -24.57 -7.57 12.65
N THR A 6 -24.72 -7.50 11.35
CA THR A 6 -24.34 -6.34 10.54
C THR A 6 -25.31 -5.18 10.80
N SER A 7 -24.77 -4.01 11.18
CA SER A 7 -25.57 -2.80 11.41
C SER A 7 -25.90 -2.05 10.11
N THR A 8 -25.20 -2.37 9.03
CA THR A 8 -25.30 -1.75 7.70
C THR A 8 -25.10 -2.81 6.62
N THR A 9 -25.31 -2.44 5.36
CA THR A 9 -24.98 -3.32 4.22
C THR A 9 -23.46 -3.45 4.09
N ILE A 10 -22.95 -4.68 4.06
CA ILE A 10 -21.51 -4.98 3.90
C ILE A 10 -21.34 -5.77 2.61
N LYS A 11 -20.39 -5.40 1.74
CA LYS A 11 -20.16 -6.12 0.49
C LYS A 11 -19.15 -7.24 0.66
N LYS A 12 -19.24 -8.27 -0.18
CA LYS A 12 -18.22 -9.33 -0.29
C LYS A 12 -16.81 -8.73 -0.36
N GLY A 13 -15.94 -9.21 0.50
CA GLY A 13 -14.55 -8.79 0.64
C GLY A 13 -14.32 -7.56 1.53
N ASP A 14 -15.36 -6.99 2.15
CA ASP A 14 -15.22 -5.88 3.09
C ASP A 14 -15.06 -6.38 4.55
N ILE A 15 -14.55 -5.51 5.42
CA ILE A 15 -14.34 -5.82 6.84
C ILE A 15 -15.68 -5.73 7.59
N ILE A 16 -16.04 -6.79 8.30
CA ILE A 16 -17.20 -6.82 9.21
C ILE A 16 -16.80 -6.21 10.56
N SER A 17 -15.70 -6.67 11.14
CA SER A 17 -15.23 -6.26 12.48
C SER A 17 -13.77 -6.68 12.69
N PRO A 18 -13.00 -6.03 13.56
CA PRO A 18 -11.76 -6.58 14.09
C PRO A 18 -12.01 -7.95 14.75
N PHE A 19 -11.10 -8.90 14.60
CA PHE A 19 -11.16 -10.23 15.21
C PHE A 19 -10.22 -10.27 16.43
N LEU A 20 -10.67 -9.63 17.51
CA LEU A 20 -9.96 -9.52 18.80
C LEU A 20 -10.82 -10.13 19.92
N ASP A 21 -10.20 -10.35 21.08
CA ASP A 21 -10.85 -10.89 22.28
C ASP A 21 -11.71 -12.13 21.99
N VAL A 22 -11.09 -13.14 21.37
CA VAL A 22 -11.76 -14.32 20.83
C VAL A 22 -11.82 -15.44 21.87
N GLU A 23 -13.02 -15.94 22.15
CA GLU A 23 -13.25 -17.10 23.00
C GLU A 23 -14.04 -18.16 22.24
N ILE A 24 -13.55 -19.40 22.23
CA ILE A 24 -14.31 -20.55 21.68
C ILE A 24 -14.94 -21.29 22.86
N ARG A 25 -16.27 -21.32 22.89
CA ARG A 25 -17.04 -22.01 23.93
C ARG A 25 -17.27 -23.47 23.59
N LYS A 26 -17.60 -24.27 24.62
CA LYS A 26 -17.86 -25.72 24.51
C LYS A 26 -19.08 -26.07 23.67
N ASP A 27 -19.99 -25.13 23.46
CA ASP A 27 -21.16 -25.26 22.59
C ASP A 27 -20.87 -24.88 21.14
N SER A 28 -19.59 -24.71 20.77
CA SER A 28 -19.10 -24.23 19.46
C SER A 28 -19.38 -22.76 19.15
N THR A 29 -19.94 -22.00 20.08
CA THR A 29 -20.12 -20.55 19.91
C THR A 29 -18.75 -19.85 19.99
N VAL A 30 -18.47 -18.98 19.02
CA VAL A 30 -17.27 -18.13 19.03
C VAL A 30 -17.69 -16.74 19.52
N VAL A 31 -17.11 -16.26 20.60
CA VAL A 31 -17.31 -14.88 21.07
C VAL A 31 -16.22 -14.02 20.47
N VAL A 32 -16.58 -12.95 19.76
CA VAL A 32 -15.66 -11.99 19.14
C VAL A 32 -16.03 -10.60 19.65
N ASN A 33 -15.10 -9.91 20.33
CA ASN A 33 -15.35 -8.60 20.96
C ASN A 33 -16.64 -8.57 21.81
N GLY A 34 -16.97 -9.66 22.49
CA GLY A 34 -18.19 -9.79 23.31
C GLY A 34 -19.49 -10.11 22.55
N HIS A 35 -19.44 -10.33 21.23
CA HIS A 35 -20.58 -10.74 20.40
C HIS A 35 -20.49 -12.21 20.02
N GLU A 36 -21.63 -12.91 19.97
CA GLU A 36 -21.68 -14.33 19.62
C GLU A 36 -21.74 -14.54 18.11
N VAL A 37 -20.83 -15.37 17.59
CA VAL A 37 -20.73 -15.79 16.18
C VAL A 37 -20.86 -17.31 16.14
N GLN A 38 -21.75 -17.81 15.30
CA GLN A 38 -22.06 -19.24 15.25
C GLN A 38 -21.06 -20.02 14.40
N HIS A 39 -20.69 -21.20 14.88
CA HIS A 39 -19.92 -22.13 14.08
C HIS A 39 -20.78 -22.77 12.99
N ASN A 40 -20.25 -22.85 11.76
CA ASN A 40 -20.82 -23.67 10.71
C ASN A 40 -19.70 -24.27 9.83
N SER A 41 -19.65 -25.61 9.77
CA SER A 41 -18.64 -26.36 9.04
C SER A 41 -18.91 -26.46 7.53
N THR A 42 -20.17 -26.33 7.12
CA THR A 42 -20.62 -26.55 5.73
C THR A 42 -20.85 -25.24 4.97
N LYS A 43 -21.46 -24.24 5.61
CA LYS A 43 -21.80 -22.95 5.01
C LYS A 43 -21.59 -21.81 6.00
N PHE A 44 -20.48 -21.10 5.82
CA PHE A 44 -20.13 -19.90 6.57
C PHE A 44 -20.03 -18.70 5.63
N ASN A 45 -20.35 -17.51 6.13
CA ASN A 45 -20.45 -16.28 5.34
C ASN A 45 -19.35 -15.25 5.67
N ALA A 46 -18.46 -15.57 6.62
CA ALA A 46 -17.31 -14.75 6.95
C ALA A 46 -16.05 -15.59 7.14
N ILE A 47 -14.89 -14.95 7.00
CA ILE A 47 -13.58 -15.56 7.28
C ILE A 47 -12.74 -14.69 8.20
N VAL A 48 -11.73 -15.31 8.82
CA VAL A 48 -10.71 -14.60 9.60
C VAL A 48 -9.45 -14.48 8.76
N VAL A 49 -8.97 -13.26 8.58
CA VAL A 49 -7.69 -13.00 7.91
C VAL A 49 -6.98 -11.84 8.61
N CYS A 50 -5.76 -12.08 9.07
CA CYS A 50 -4.88 -11.06 9.67
C CYS A 50 -5.54 -10.26 10.81
N GLY A 51 -6.32 -10.95 11.67
CA GLY A 51 -7.00 -10.29 12.79
C GLY A 51 -8.24 -9.50 12.41
N TYR A 52 -8.80 -9.72 11.22
CA TYR A 52 -10.07 -9.14 10.79
C TYR A 52 -11.06 -10.21 10.38
N LEU A 53 -12.34 -9.93 10.65
CA LEU A 53 -13.48 -10.67 10.14
C LEU A 53 -13.88 -10.07 8.79
N VAL A 54 -13.80 -10.84 7.71
CA VAL A 54 -14.04 -10.39 6.33
C VAL A 54 -15.24 -11.12 5.74
N ALA A 55 -16.11 -10.39 5.06
CA ALA A 55 -17.32 -10.93 4.45
C ALA A 55 -17.01 -11.81 3.23
N LEU A 56 -17.52 -13.04 3.20
CA LEU A 56 -17.48 -13.90 2.00
C LEU A 56 -18.65 -13.65 1.04
N ASP A 57 -19.78 -13.22 1.60
CA ASP A 57 -21.01 -12.91 0.88
C ASP A 57 -21.40 -11.44 1.11
N ASP A 58 -22.34 -10.93 0.33
CA ASP A 58 -22.98 -9.64 0.62
C ASP A 58 -23.90 -9.82 1.84
N PHE A 59 -23.80 -8.89 2.80
CA PHE A 59 -24.67 -8.85 3.98
C PHE A 59 -25.66 -7.69 3.89
N HIS A 60 -26.90 -7.96 4.27
CA HIS A 60 -27.91 -6.95 4.58
C HIS A 60 -27.96 -6.65 6.09
N PRO A 61 -28.56 -5.52 6.52
CA PRO A 61 -28.70 -5.22 7.94
C PRO A 61 -29.42 -6.35 8.70
N ASP A 62 -28.99 -6.58 9.94
CA ASP A 62 -29.52 -7.61 10.87
C ASP A 62 -29.26 -9.07 10.51
N GLU A 63 -28.45 -9.33 9.48
CA GLU A 63 -28.00 -10.67 9.14
C GLU A 63 -26.92 -11.17 10.10
N SER A 64 -27.02 -12.45 10.47
CA SER A 64 -26.11 -13.10 11.40
C SER A 64 -24.82 -13.54 10.70
N VAL A 65 -23.70 -13.35 11.39
CA VAL A 65 -22.39 -13.82 10.94
C VAL A 65 -22.14 -15.25 11.41
N SER A 66 -21.54 -16.08 10.56
CA SER A 66 -21.11 -17.44 10.86
C SER A 66 -19.70 -17.74 10.36
N LEU A 67 -19.01 -18.62 11.07
CA LEU A 67 -17.59 -18.95 10.86
C LEU A 67 -17.34 -20.45 10.95
N ASN A 68 -16.31 -20.96 10.27
CA ASN A 68 -15.77 -22.28 10.55
C ASN A 68 -14.61 -22.15 11.56
N ILE A 69 -14.68 -22.81 12.73
CA ILE A 69 -13.62 -22.71 13.75
C ILE A 69 -12.28 -23.25 13.23
N ASN A 70 -12.33 -24.28 12.37
CA ASN A 70 -11.14 -24.89 11.79
C ASN A 70 -10.40 -23.96 10.82
N GLN A 71 -10.99 -22.83 10.42
CA GLN A 71 -10.32 -21.87 9.54
C GLN A 71 -9.25 -21.03 10.26
N PHE A 72 -9.43 -20.75 11.56
CA PHE A 72 -8.54 -19.90 12.35
C PHE A 72 -7.89 -20.65 13.52
N THR A 73 -8.23 -21.93 13.69
CA THR A 73 -7.63 -22.81 14.71
C THR A 73 -6.95 -23.99 14.05
N TYR A 74 -5.62 -24.11 14.21
CA TYR A 74 -4.87 -25.22 13.65
C TYR A 74 -5.09 -26.54 14.41
N ARG A 75 -5.03 -26.48 15.74
CA ARG A 75 -5.32 -27.59 16.65
C ARG A 75 -6.00 -27.04 17.91
N LEU A 76 -7.09 -27.67 18.34
CA LEU A 76 -7.71 -27.42 19.65
C LEU A 76 -7.16 -28.41 20.68
N ASP A 77 -6.78 -27.90 21.85
CA ASP A 77 -6.33 -28.75 22.97
C ASP A 77 -7.47 -29.63 23.50
N ALA A 78 -8.69 -29.08 23.52
CA ALA A 78 -9.91 -29.79 23.88
C ALA A 78 -10.90 -29.75 22.71
N PRO A 79 -10.99 -30.81 21.89
CA PRO A 79 -11.94 -30.88 20.80
C PRO A 79 -13.39 -30.75 21.27
N ILE A 80 -14.21 -30.07 20.48
CA ILE A 80 -15.62 -29.83 20.76
C ILE A 80 -16.46 -30.87 20.01
N GLN A 81 -17.38 -31.52 20.72
CA GLN A 81 -18.34 -32.46 20.13
C GLN A 81 -19.68 -31.74 19.91
N LEU A 82 -20.13 -31.65 18.65
CA LEU A 82 -21.38 -31.01 18.27
C LEU A 82 -22.23 -32.00 17.47
N GLY A 83 -23.12 -32.72 18.15
CA GLY A 83 -23.84 -33.84 17.54
C GLY A 83 -22.87 -34.93 17.08
N GLU A 84 -22.91 -35.30 15.80
CA GLU A 84 -21.98 -36.26 15.18
C GLU A 84 -20.66 -35.60 14.74
N GLU A 85 -20.60 -34.27 14.68
CA GLU A 85 -19.41 -33.53 14.25
C GLU A 85 -18.40 -33.35 15.40
N ARG A 86 -17.11 -33.55 15.10
CA ARG A 86 -16.00 -33.30 16.02
C ARG A 86 -15.12 -32.17 15.51
N ILE A 87 -15.13 -31.04 16.22
CA ILE A 87 -14.35 -29.85 15.90
C ILE A 87 -13.03 -29.92 16.69
N GLY A 88 -11.91 -30.18 16.01
CA GLY A 88 -10.59 -30.30 16.64
C GLY A 88 -9.52 -29.37 16.06
N GLY A 89 -9.87 -28.51 15.10
CA GLY A 89 -8.93 -27.66 14.36
C GLY A 89 -8.61 -28.22 12.97
N PHE A 90 -7.97 -27.39 12.14
CA PHE A 90 -7.62 -27.70 10.75
C PHE A 90 -6.84 -29.01 10.59
N GLN A 91 -5.88 -29.28 11.48
CA GLN A 91 -4.95 -30.40 11.35
C GLN A 91 -5.63 -31.77 11.42
N VAL A 92 -6.73 -31.89 12.16
CA VAL A 92 -7.44 -33.17 12.33
C VAL A 92 -8.51 -33.42 11.26
N LEU A 93 -8.73 -32.46 10.37
CA LEU A 93 -9.64 -32.64 9.25
C LEU A 93 -9.10 -33.68 8.26
N PRO A 94 -9.99 -34.47 7.62
CA PRO A 94 -9.60 -35.29 6.47
C PRO A 94 -8.95 -34.44 5.37
N VAL A 95 -8.03 -35.02 4.59
CA VAL A 95 -7.25 -34.30 3.57
C VAL A 95 -8.13 -33.53 2.59
N ASP A 96 -9.25 -34.12 2.14
CA ASP A 96 -10.17 -33.45 1.21
C ASP A 96 -10.84 -32.22 1.86
N ALA A 97 -11.20 -32.32 3.14
CA ALA A 97 -11.74 -31.19 3.90
C ALA A 97 -10.67 -30.12 4.17
N GLN A 98 -9.41 -30.50 4.39
CA GLN A 98 -8.29 -29.57 4.45
C GLN A 98 -8.12 -28.83 3.13
N GLN A 99 -8.13 -29.51 1.98
CA GLN A 99 -8.02 -28.86 0.66
C GLN A 99 -9.16 -27.88 0.42
N ALA A 100 -10.40 -28.26 0.74
CA ALA A 100 -11.57 -27.39 0.59
C ALA A 100 -11.51 -26.16 1.51
N LEU A 101 -11.05 -26.33 2.75
CA LEU A 101 -11.03 -25.26 3.75
C LEU A 101 -9.78 -24.37 3.66
N TYR A 102 -8.65 -24.89 3.16
CA TYR A 102 -7.36 -24.19 3.16
C TYR A 102 -7.43 -22.82 2.49
N ARG A 103 -8.25 -22.67 1.44
CA ARG A 103 -8.45 -21.38 0.77
C ARG A 103 -8.95 -20.30 1.71
N PHE A 104 -9.81 -20.67 2.66
CA PHE A 104 -10.45 -19.78 3.64
C PHE A 104 -9.69 -19.66 4.96
N ALA A 105 -8.70 -20.51 5.18
CA ALA A 105 -7.96 -20.51 6.43
C ALA A 105 -7.16 -19.21 6.64
N ASP A 106 -7.06 -18.80 7.90
CA ASP A 106 -6.23 -17.66 8.33
C ASP A 106 -4.75 -17.97 8.07
N GLU A 107 -3.93 -16.92 7.96
CA GLU A 107 -2.52 -17.05 7.61
C GLU A 107 -1.74 -17.98 8.56
N PRO A 108 -1.87 -17.91 9.90
CA PRO A 108 -1.17 -18.80 10.82
C PRO A 108 -1.55 -20.27 10.65
N VAL A 109 -2.82 -20.56 10.36
CA VAL A 109 -3.29 -21.93 10.10
C VAL A 109 -2.68 -22.47 8.82
N ARG A 110 -2.60 -21.65 7.78
CA ARG A 110 -2.00 -22.03 6.50
C ARG A 110 -0.51 -22.26 6.57
N GLU A 111 0.20 -21.39 7.31
CA GLU A 111 1.62 -21.53 7.58
C GLU A 111 1.89 -22.82 8.36
N ALA A 112 1.14 -23.08 9.43
CA ALA A 112 1.27 -24.30 10.22
C ALA A 112 0.98 -25.57 9.39
N ALA A 113 -0.07 -25.56 8.57
CA ALA A 113 -0.40 -26.68 7.69
C ALA A 113 0.76 -26.98 6.72
N VAL A 114 1.31 -25.95 6.07
CA VAL A 114 2.46 -26.07 5.17
C VAL A 114 3.70 -26.61 5.88
N LEU A 115 3.97 -26.13 7.10
CA LEU A 115 5.09 -26.62 7.92
C LEU A 115 4.94 -28.11 8.28
N ASP A 116 3.71 -28.57 8.50
CA ASP A 116 3.39 -29.99 8.73
C ASP A 116 3.32 -30.81 7.42
N GLY A 117 3.70 -30.23 6.28
CA GLY A 117 3.80 -30.91 4.99
C GLY A 117 2.52 -30.92 4.16
N PHE A 118 1.51 -30.13 4.53
CA PHE A 118 0.32 -29.94 3.69
C PHE A 118 0.69 -29.21 2.39
N VAL A 119 0.27 -29.78 1.25
CA VAL A 119 0.50 -29.20 -0.08
C VAL A 119 -0.85 -28.84 -0.69
N PRO A 120 -1.16 -27.54 -0.85
CA PRO A 120 -2.41 -27.13 -1.48
C PRO A 120 -2.40 -27.45 -2.97
N ASN A 121 -3.50 -27.98 -3.47
CA ASN A 121 -3.68 -28.28 -4.89
C ASN A 121 -4.55 -27.22 -5.58
N SER A 122 -4.37 -27.08 -6.90
CA SER A 122 -5.05 -26.05 -7.72
C SER A 122 -6.48 -26.39 -8.13
N ASN A 123 -6.96 -27.59 -7.77
CA ASN A 123 -8.11 -28.17 -8.41
C ASN A 123 -9.38 -27.84 -7.63
N GLN A 124 -10.04 -26.73 -7.97
CA GLN A 124 -11.29 -26.33 -7.30
C GLN A 124 -12.54 -26.50 -8.16
N ASP A 125 -12.42 -26.82 -9.46
CA ASP A 125 -13.56 -27.09 -10.34
C ASP A 125 -13.21 -28.25 -11.32
N HIS A 126 -13.77 -29.46 -11.07
CA HIS A 126 -13.84 -30.69 -11.92
C HIS A 126 -12.70 -31.76 -11.95
N ASP A 127 -13.15 -33.02 -12.20
CA ASP A 127 -12.56 -34.38 -12.20
C ASP A 127 -11.20 -34.64 -12.89
N SER A 128 -10.46 -33.61 -13.30
CA SER A 128 -9.17 -33.76 -13.97
C SER A 128 -8.01 -33.61 -12.98
N ALA A 129 -6.95 -34.43 -13.10
CA ALA A 129 -5.77 -34.32 -12.23
C ALA A 129 -5.15 -32.91 -12.27
N PRO A 130 -4.60 -32.39 -11.15
CA PRO A 130 -4.00 -31.06 -11.12
C PRO A 130 -2.78 -31.01 -12.05
N LYS A 131 -2.76 -30.03 -12.94
CA LYS A 131 -1.69 -29.83 -13.94
C LYS A 131 -0.47 -29.08 -13.41
N VAL A 132 -0.61 -28.47 -12.23
CA VAL A 132 0.47 -27.79 -11.50
C VAL A 132 0.52 -28.32 -10.08
N VAL A 133 1.69 -28.27 -9.45
CA VAL A 133 1.85 -28.63 -8.04
C VAL A 133 2.75 -27.68 -7.30
N VAL A 134 2.51 -27.59 -6.00
CA VAL A 134 3.42 -26.94 -5.08
C VAL A 134 4.47 -27.96 -4.63
N ALA A 135 5.74 -27.59 -4.73
CA ALA A 135 6.87 -28.43 -4.37
C ALA A 135 7.97 -27.59 -3.68
N PRO A 136 8.84 -28.20 -2.86
CA PRO A 136 10.01 -27.51 -2.33
C PRO A 136 10.93 -27.05 -3.46
N ASN A 137 11.37 -25.80 -3.38
CA ASN A 137 12.29 -25.21 -4.33
C ASN A 137 13.66 -25.90 -4.24
N THR A 138 14.07 -26.49 -5.36
CA THR A 138 15.31 -27.25 -5.52
C THR A 138 16.46 -26.40 -6.06
N SER A 139 16.28 -25.08 -6.19
CA SER A 139 17.31 -24.17 -6.68
C SER A 139 18.58 -24.22 -5.84
N ALA A 140 19.72 -23.95 -6.49
CA ALA A 140 21.03 -23.94 -5.86
C ALA A 140 21.22 -22.79 -4.85
N SER A 141 20.31 -21.81 -4.81
CA SER A 141 20.38 -20.68 -3.89
C SER A 141 20.02 -21.13 -2.46
N PRO A 142 20.93 -21.01 -1.47
CA PRO A 142 20.66 -21.40 -0.09
C PRO A 142 19.48 -20.66 0.54
N ALA A 143 19.22 -19.42 0.10
CA ALA A 143 18.12 -18.60 0.61
C ALA A 143 16.75 -19.03 0.07
N ALA A 144 16.72 -19.68 -1.10
CA ALA A 144 15.48 -20.12 -1.76
C ALA A 144 15.20 -21.63 -1.56
N ARG A 145 16.22 -22.41 -1.19
CA ARG A 145 16.12 -23.86 -1.01
C ARG A 145 15.13 -24.23 0.09
N GLY A 146 14.17 -25.09 -0.24
CA GLY A 146 13.13 -25.55 0.69
C GLY A 146 11.89 -24.66 0.79
N GLN A 147 11.90 -23.46 0.19
CA GLN A 147 10.68 -22.65 0.06
C GLN A 147 9.70 -23.33 -0.89
N LEU A 148 8.41 -23.30 -0.61
CA LEU A 148 7.42 -23.85 -1.53
C LEU A 148 7.28 -22.97 -2.78
N VAL A 149 7.23 -23.63 -3.94
CA VAL A 149 7.07 -23.02 -5.26
C VAL A 149 6.10 -23.83 -6.11
N THR A 150 5.45 -23.15 -7.06
CA THR A 150 4.55 -23.82 -8.02
C THR A 150 5.34 -24.25 -9.25
N ILE A 151 5.25 -25.53 -9.61
CA ILE A 151 5.88 -26.11 -10.80
C ILE A 151 4.83 -26.74 -11.72
N SER A 152 5.15 -26.85 -13.00
CA SER A 152 4.33 -27.58 -13.96
C SER A 152 4.46 -29.09 -13.76
N LYS A 153 3.38 -29.86 -13.92
CA LYS A 153 3.43 -31.34 -14.00
C LYS A 153 3.54 -31.85 -15.43
N GLU A 154 3.09 -31.06 -16.39
CA GLU A 154 3.05 -31.42 -17.81
C GLU A 154 3.64 -30.30 -18.68
N ALA A 155 3.72 -30.52 -19.98
CA ALA A 155 4.16 -29.47 -20.90
C ALA A 155 2.97 -28.60 -21.32
N PHE A 156 3.21 -27.31 -21.54
CA PHE A 156 2.22 -26.36 -22.05
C PHE A 156 2.74 -25.66 -23.30
N ALA A 157 1.86 -25.48 -24.29
CA ALA A 157 2.08 -24.60 -25.43
C ALA A 157 1.74 -23.15 -25.07
N VAL A 158 2.14 -22.22 -25.94
CA VAL A 158 1.79 -20.79 -25.78
C VAL A 158 0.27 -20.63 -25.85
N GLY A 159 -0.30 -19.90 -24.90
CA GLY A 159 -1.74 -19.67 -24.79
C GLY A 159 -2.50 -20.72 -23.97
N ASP A 160 -1.85 -21.82 -23.58
CA ASP A 160 -2.49 -22.82 -22.72
C ASP A 160 -2.76 -22.25 -21.32
N VAL A 161 -3.90 -22.61 -20.75
CA VAL A 161 -4.23 -22.33 -19.35
C VAL A 161 -3.55 -23.39 -18.47
N ALA A 162 -2.49 -23.00 -17.78
CA ALA A 162 -1.71 -23.89 -16.92
C ALA A 162 -2.47 -24.25 -15.64
N PHE A 163 -3.18 -23.29 -15.06
CA PHE A 163 -4.07 -23.50 -13.91
C PHE A 163 -5.22 -22.49 -13.92
N ALA A 164 -6.31 -22.85 -13.23
CA ALA A 164 -7.38 -21.95 -12.85
C ALA A 164 -7.70 -22.20 -11.37
N SER A 165 -7.83 -21.14 -10.58
CA SER A 165 -8.24 -21.23 -9.17
C SER A 165 -9.13 -20.07 -8.76
N ARG A 166 -9.82 -20.21 -7.63
CA ARG A 166 -10.64 -19.14 -7.05
C ARG A 166 -9.91 -18.44 -5.91
N GLY A 167 -9.76 -17.13 -6.01
CA GLY A 167 -9.20 -16.30 -4.96
C GLY A 167 -10.24 -15.84 -3.94
N ILE A 168 -9.77 -15.14 -2.92
CA ILE A 168 -10.63 -14.49 -1.93
C ILE A 168 -10.45 -12.98 -2.02
N SER A 169 -11.55 -12.25 -2.20
CA SER A 169 -11.51 -10.79 -2.22
C SER A 169 -11.21 -10.26 -0.82
N MET A 170 -10.28 -9.32 -0.75
CA MET A 170 -9.75 -8.71 0.46
C MET A 170 -9.77 -7.17 0.31
N PRO A 171 -9.94 -6.42 1.42
CA PRO A 171 -9.94 -4.96 1.40
C PRO A 171 -8.54 -4.36 1.57
N PHE A 172 -7.51 -5.20 1.70
CA PHE A 172 -6.12 -4.78 1.90
C PHE A 172 -5.13 -5.72 1.21
N PRO A 173 -3.93 -5.24 0.84
CA PRO A 173 -2.90 -6.06 0.21
C PRO A 173 -2.19 -6.98 1.21
N LEU A 174 -1.86 -8.19 0.77
CA LEU A 174 -0.92 -9.12 1.41
C LEU A 174 0.14 -9.57 0.40
N ARG A 175 1.19 -10.26 0.85
CA ARG A 175 2.23 -10.80 -0.05
C ARG A 175 1.65 -11.72 -1.13
N THR A 176 0.57 -12.43 -0.81
CA THR A 176 -0.07 -13.45 -1.65
C THR A 176 -1.33 -12.93 -2.34
N THR A 177 -1.56 -11.61 -2.36
CA THR A 177 -2.68 -11.02 -3.08
C THR A 177 -2.25 -10.36 -4.37
N VAL A 178 -3.16 -10.31 -5.34
CA VAL A 178 -3.06 -9.49 -6.54
C VAL A 178 -4.03 -8.33 -6.51
N ALA A 179 -3.70 -7.17 -7.06
CA ALA A 179 -4.60 -6.03 -7.07
C ALA A 179 -5.85 -6.26 -7.96
N LEU A 180 -7.01 -5.87 -7.45
CA LEU A 180 -8.28 -5.77 -8.17
C LEU A 180 -8.64 -4.30 -8.41
N PRO A 181 -9.60 -4.01 -9.31
CA PRO A 181 -10.23 -2.68 -9.37
C PRO A 181 -10.81 -2.25 -8.02
N GLN A 182 -11.07 -0.94 -7.87
CA GLN A 182 -11.71 -0.35 -6.68
C GLN A 182 -10.91 -0.54 -5.37
N ASP A 183 -9.59 -0.58 -5.46
CA ASP A 183 -8.66 -0.74 -4.32
C ASP A 183 -8.91 -2.01 -3.48
N LYS A 184 -9.53 -3.02 -4.10
CA LYS A 184 -9.61 -4.37 -3.55
C LYS A 184 -8.40 -5.20 -3.96
N HIS A 185 -8.22 -6.33 -3.29
CA HIS A 185 -7.16 -7.28 -3.55
C HIS A 185 -7.75 -8.69 -3.62
N LEU A 186 -7.17 -9.58 -4.41
CA LEU A 186 -7.57 -10.98 -4.50
C LEU A 186 -6.44 -11.85 -3.94
N ARG A 187 -6.68 -12.50 -2.80
CA ARG A 187 -5.76 -13.48 -2.23
C ARG A 187 -5.72 -14.70 -3.14
N LEU A 188 -4.54 -15.03 -3.65
CA LEU A 188 -4.32 -16.21 -4.48
C LEU A 188 -4.47 -17.48 -3.63
N THR A 189 -5.02 -18.53 -4.24
CA THR A 189 -5.19 -19.84 -3.61
C THR A 189 -4.93 -20.96 -4.60
N GLY A 190 -4.92 -22.21 -4.11
CA GLY A 190 -4.80 -23.39 -4.96
C GLY A 190 -3.40 -23.56 -5.55
N GLY A 191 -2.37 -23.15 -4.80
CA GLY A 191 -0.99 -23.19 -5.27
C GLY A 191 -0.54 -21.96 -6.05
N ALA A 192 -1.45 -21.07 -6.48
CA ALA A 192 -1.08 -19.82 -7.15
C ALA A 192 -0.34 -18.85 -6.20
N GLU A 193 -0.55 -18.97 -4.89
CA GLU A 193 0.12 -18.18 -3.85
C GLU A 193 1.62 -18.47 -3.69
N PHE A 194 2.12 -19.55 -4.32
CA PHE A 194 3.54 -19.92 -4.35
C PHE A 194 4.23 -19.58 -5.67
N LEU A 195 3.52 -18.92 -6.59
CA LEU A 195 4.11 -18.43 -7.83
C LEU A 195 5.14 -17.35 -7.54
N GLN A 196 6.34 -17.52 -8.09
CA GLN A 196 7.45 -16.61 -7.88
C GLN A 196 7.47 -15.49 -8.92
N HIS A 197 8.14 -14.40 -8.57
CA HIS A 197 8.38 -13.31 -9.50
C HIS A 197 9.47 -13.69 -10.52
N SER A 198 9.23 -13.38 -11.80
CA SER A 198 10.28 -13.27 -12.82
C SER A 198 10.03 -12.04 -13.70
N CYS A 199 11.08 -11.30 -14.04
CA CYS A 199 10.97 -10.19 -14.99
C CYS A 199 10.73 -10.67 -16.43
N GLN A 200 11.10 -11.92 -16.73
CA GLN A 200 10.78 -12.62 -17.99
C GLN A 200 10.03 -13.92 -17.63
N PRO A 201 8.73 -13.81 -17.30
CA PRO A 201 7.96 -14.93 -16.78
C PRO A 201 7.57 -15.94 -17.85
N ASN A 202 7.06 -17.10 -17.43
CA ASN A 202 6.41 -18.07 -18.31
C ASN A 202 4.88 -18.03 -18.24
N LEU A 203 4.31 -17.29 -17.28
CA LEU A 203 2.87 -17.05 -17.18
C LEU A 203 2.53 -15.56 -17.25
N VAL A 204 1.35 -15.27 -17.80
CA VAL A 204 0.57 -14.07 -17.50
C VAL A 204 -0.60 -14.47 -16.59
N ILE A 205 -0.95 -13.59 -15.65
CA ILE A 205 -2.08 -13.81 -14.73
C ILE A 205 -3.29 -13.05 -15.24
N GLU A 206 -4.33 -13.80 -15.60
CA GLU A 206 -5.64 -13.27 -15.95
C GLU A 206 -6.58 -13.39 -14.77
N ILE A 207 -7.36 -12.35 -14.50
CA ILE A 207 -8.27 -12.27 -13.36
C ILE A 207 -9.64 -11.86 -13.88
N ASP A 208 -10.65 -12.67 -13.60
CA ASP A 208 -12.06 -12.40 -13.90
C ASP A 208 -12.90 -12.68 -12.65
N GLY A 209 -13.41 -11.62 -12.03
CA GLY A 209 -14.09 -11.71 -10.75
C GLY A 209 -13.20 -12.30 -9.65
N ASP A 210 -13.58 -13.47 -9.12
CA ASP A 210 -12.79 -14.23 -8.17
C ASP A 210 -11.96 -15.36 -8.81
N THR A 211 -12.02 -15.52 -10.13
CA THR A 211 -11.26 -16.55 -10.86
C THR A 211 -9.91 -16.01 -11.31
N VAL A 212 -8.85 -16.77 -11.06
CA VAL A 212 -7.48 -16.49 -11.48
C VAL A 212 -7.02 -17.58 -12.43
N ARG A 213 -6.45 -17.21 -13.58
CA ARG A 213 -5.87 -18.13 -14.55
C ARG A 213 -4.42 -17.77 -14.83
N GLY A 214 -3.55 -18.78 -14.84
CA GLY A 214 -2.18 -18.63 -15.34
C GLY A 214 -2.11 -19.10 -16.79
N VAL A 215 -1.86 -18.19 -17.72
CA VAL A 215 -1.78 -18.49 -19.16
C VAL A 215 -0.32 -18.50 -19.61
N ALA A 216 0.10 -19.56 -20.29
CA ALA A 216 1.46 -19.71 -20.76
C ALA A 216 1.80 -18.67 -21.85
N VAL A 217 2.84 -17.86 -21.63
CA VAL A 217 3.32 -16.86 -22.62
C VAL A 217 4.44 -17.38 -23.51
N ARG A 218 4.97 -18.55 -23.17
CA ARG A 218 5.96 -19.33 -23.94
C ARG A 218 5.74 -20.82 -23.66
N PRO A 219 6.33 -21.74 -24.42
CA PRO A 219 6.31 -23.16 -24.05
C PRO A 219 6.88 -23.37 -22.65
N ILE A 220 6.23 -24.23 -21.87
CA ILE A 220 6.60 -24.59 -20.49
C ILE A 220 6.86 -26.10 -20.46
N ALA A 221 7.99 -26.53 -19.91
CA ALA A 221 8.30 -27.94 -19.76
C ALA A 221 7.67 -28.52 -18.48
N ALA A 222 7.45 -29.84 -18.48
CA ALA A 222 7.11 -30.56 -17.24
C ALA A 222 8.23 -30.39 -16.20
N GLY A 223 7.87 -30.13 -14.95
CA GLY A 223 8.80 -29.84 -13.85
C GLY A 223 9.32 -28.40 -13.81
N GLU A 224 8.97 -27.55 -14.78
CA GLU A 224 9.46 -26.17 -14.82
C GLU A 224 8.78 -25.28 -13.76
N LEU A 225 9.56 -24.37 -13.16
CA LEU A 225 9.07 -23.37 -12.22
C LEU A 225 8.11 -22.40 -12.90
N LEU A 226 6.91 -22.24 -12.33
CA LEU A 226 5.92 -21.29 -12.82
C LEU A 226 6.13 -19.92 -12.16
N THR A 227 6.22 -18.89 -13.00
CA THR A 227 6.51 -17.51 -12.58
C THR A 227 5.67 -16.52 -13.35
N TYR A 228 5.37 -15.39 -12.72
CA TYR A 228 4.73 -14.24 -13.37
C TYR A 228 5.44 -12.95 -12.95
N ASN A 229 5.22 -11.87 -13.71
CA ASN A 229 5.81 -10.58 -13.39
C ASN A 229 4.88 -9.81 -12.44
N TYR A 230 5.22 -9.69 -11.17
CA TYR A 230 4.42 -8.97 -10.17
C TYR A 230 4.12 -7.52 -10.54
N LEU A 231 4.97 -6.89 -11.37
CA LEU A 231 4.74 -5.54 -11.86
C LEU A 231 3.52 -5.46 -12.80
N THR A 232 3.03 -6.57 -13.34
CA THR A 232 1.84 -6.59 -14.20
C THR A 232 0.54 -6.68 -13.40
N THR A 233 0.58 -7.13 -12.15
CA THR A 233 -0.60 -7.27 -11.28
C THR A 233 -0.65 -6.24 -10.17
N GLU A 234 0.49 -5.74 -9.70
CA GLU A 234 0.58 -4.81 -8.58
C GLU A 234 0.90 -3.38 -9.03
N TRP A 235 0.07 -2.43 -8.61
CA TRP A 235 0.36 -1.00 -8.78
C TRP A 235 1.47 -0.53 -7.84
N ASP A 236 1.42 -0.99 -6.59
CA ASP A 236 2.42 -0.77 -5.55
C ASP A 236 2.54 -2.07 -4.75
N VAL A 237 3.74 -2.63 -4.65
CA VAL A 237 3.95 -3.91 -3.97
C VAL A 237 4.04 -3.65 -2.47
N ALA A 238 3.25 -4.36 -1.67
CA ALA A 238 3.19 -4.17 -0.21
C ALA A 238 4.55 -4.30 0.50
N ARG A 239 5.44 -5.15 -0.02
CA ARG A 239 6.82 -5.32 0.46
C ARG A 239 7.80 -5.38 -0.72
N PRO A 240 8.44 -4.25 -1.08
CA PRO A 240 9.44 -4.24 -2.13
C PRO A 240 10.62 -5.18 -1.85
N PHE A 241 11.21 -5.73 -2.90
CA PHE A 241 12.35 -6.66 -2.79
C PHE A 241 13.30 -6.56 -3.98
N ARG A 242 14.57 -6.94 -3.77
CA ARG A 242 15.56 -7.07 -4.85
C ARG A 242 15.32 -8.38 -5.60
N CYS A 243 15.13 -8.27 -6.91
CA CYS A 243 14.88 -9.39 -7.81
C CYS A 243 16.13 -10.26 -7.98
N GLN A 244 15.94 -11.57 -7.98
CA GLN A 244 16.99 -12.58 -8.17
C GLN A 244 16.70 -13.50 -9.36
N CYS A 245 15.84 -13.08 -10.30
CA CYS A 245 15.47 -13.91 -11.45
C CYS A 245 16.60 -14.13 -12.48
N ASN A 246 17.67 -13.31 -12.41
CA ASN A 246 18.88 -13.41 -13.24
C ASN A 246 18.63 -13.42 -14.77
N VAL A 247 17.53 -12.84 -15.23
CA VAL A 247 17.28 -12.63 -16.66
C VAL A 247 17.91 -11.33 -17.14
N PHE A 248 18.23 -11.24 -18.43
CA PHE A 248 18.92 -10.07 -19.01
C PHE A 248 18.11 -8.77 -18.86
N SER A 249 16.78 -8.83 -19.00
CA SER A 249 15.86 -7.70 -18.87
C SER A 249 15.29 -7.55 -17.45
N CYS A 250 16.12 -7.75 -16.43
CA CYS A 250 15.69 -7.65 -15.03
C CYS A 250 15.48 -6.19 -14.60
N TYR A 251 14.36 -5.91 -13.92
CA TYR A 251 14.04 -4.59 -13.37
C TYR A 251 14.81 -4.24 -12.08
N GLY A 252 15.55 -5.21 -11.51
CA GLY A 252 16.36 -5.00 -10.31
C GLY A 252 15.52 -4.92 -9.03
N LEU A 253 14.92 -3.78 -8.73
CA LEU A 253 14.12 -3.57 -7.52
C LEU A 253 12.63 -3.62 -7.85
N ILE A 254 11.90 -4.57 -7.25
CA ILE A 254 10.46 -4.76 -7.52
C ILE A 254 9.67 -3.98 -6.48
N GLN A 255 9.10 -2.85 -6.90
CA GLN A 255 8.28 -1.95 -6.06
C GLN A 255 6.83 -1.83 -6.52
N GLY A 256 6.48 -2.34 -7.69
CA GLY A 256 5.15 -2.19 -8.32
C GLY A 256 5.20 -1.32 -9.57
N PHE A 257 4.17 -1.43 -10.41
CA PHE A 257 4.10 -0.80 -11.73
C PHE A 257 4.33 0.73 -11.68
N LYS A 258 3.87 1.40 -10.62
CA LYS A 258 3.93 2.86 -10.51
C LYS A 258 5.34 3.43 -10.44
N HIS A 259 6.32 2.62 -10.05
CA HIS A 259 7.71 3.03 -9.85
C HIS A 259 8.59 2.76 -11.07
N LEU A 260 8.03 2.17 -12.12
CA LEU A 260 8.72 1.93 -13.38
C LEU A 260 8.90 3.22 -14.17
N GLU A 261 10.02 3.30 -14.88
CA GLU A 261 10.24 4.38 -15.85
C GLU A 261 9.18 4.35 -16.96
N PRO A 262 8.85 5.49 -17.60
CA PRO A 262 7.79 5.56 -18.60
C PRO A 262 7.93 4.52 -19.73
N GLU A 263 9.15 4.28 -20.19
CA GLU A 263 9.46 3.30 -21.23
C GLU A 263 9.18 1.86 -20.75
N GLN A 264 9.52 1.57 -19.49
CA GLN A 264 9.26 0.28 -18.85
C GLN A 264 7.75 0.06 -18.63
N GLN A 265 7.03 1.11 -18.25
CA GLN A 265 5.56 1.08 -18.16
C GLN A 265 4.97 0.74 -19.53
N GLN A 266 5.33 1.51 -20.58
CA GLN A 266 4.85 1.26 -21.94
C GLN A 266 5.13 -0.16 -22.42
N HIS A 267 6.30 -0.70 -22.11
CA HIS A 267 6.65 -2.09 -22.45
C HIS A 267 5.72 -3.11 -21.78
N LEU A 268 5.38 -2.92 -20.50
CA LEU A 268 4.54 -3.86 -19.75
C LEU A 268 3.02 -3.64 -19.93
N LEU A 269 2.58 -2.44 -20.33
CA LEU A 269 1.17 -2.08 -20.51
C LEU A 269 0.30 -3.11 -21.28
N PRO A 270 0.78 -3.78 -22.33
CA PRO A 270 -0.04 -4.77 -23.03
C PRO A 270 -0.45 -5.96 -22.13
N THR A 271 0.37 -6.28 -21.13
CA THR A 271 0.27 -7.48 -20.29
C THR A 271 -0.23 -7.23 -18.86
N VAL A 272 -0.51 -5.98 -18.50
CA VAL A 272 -0.96 -5.63 -17.15
C VAL A 272 -2.41 -6.00 -16.90
N SER A 273 -2.71 -6.35 -15.64
CA SER A 273 -4.05 -6.65 -15.14
C SER A 273 -4.98 -5.45 -15.30
N GLN A 274 -6.30 -5.70 -15.28
CA GLN A 274 -7.29 -4.62 -15.37
C GLN A 274 -7.15 -3.62 -14.21
N ALA A 275 -6.71 -4.04 -13.03
CA ALA A 275 -6.50 -3.14 -11.89
C ALA A 275 -5.36 -2.14 -12.16
N VAL A 276 -4.22 -2.63 -12.65
CA VAL A 276 -3.07 -1.80 -13.02
C VAL A 276 -3.41 -0.94 -14.23
N ARG A 277 -4.09 -1.50 -15.24
CA ARG A 277 -4.58 -0.76 -16.41
C ARG A 277 -5.53 0.35 -16.00
N ASN A 278 -6.45 0.08 -15.07
CA ASN A 278 -7.35 1.09 -14.53
C ASN A 278 -6.59 2.14 -13.75
N LYS A 279 -5.56 1.81 -12.97
CA LYS A 279 -4.76 2.84 -12.26
C LYS A 279 -3.85 3.65 -13.18
N TYR A 280 -3.39 3.07 -14.28
CA TYR A 280 -2.61 3.74 -15.31
C TYR A 280 -3.46 4.61 -16.24
N SER A 281 -4.60 4.07 -16.69
CA SER A 281 -5.53 4.69 -17.64
C SER A 281 -6.61 5.50 -16.96
N ALA A 282 -6.79 5.32 -15.64
CA ALA A 282 -7.51 6.27 -14.82
C ALA A 282 -6.90 7.59 -15.22
N PRO A 283 -7.71 8.52 -15.76
CA PRO A 283 -7.17 9.82 -16.07
C PRO A 283 -6.48 10.26 -14.80
N ALA A 284 -5.18 10.57 -14.84
CA ALA A 284 -4.54 11.29 -13.75
C ALA A 284 -5.56 12.35 -13.35
N GLN A 285 -6.17 12.17 -12.18
CA GLN A 285 -7.57 12.52 -11.87
C GLN A 285 -8.18 13.57 -12.84
N ARG A 286 -8.90 13.19 -13.92
CA ARG A 286 -9.69 14.18 -14.69
C ARG A 286 -10.78 14.80 -13.80
N ALA A 287 -11.12 14.13 -12.71
CA ALA A 287 -11.90 14.67 -11.61
C ALA A 287 -11.16 15.80 -10.86
N ALA A 288 -9.83 15.85 -10.77
CA ALA A 288 -9.15 16.96 -10.07
C ALA A 288 -9.33 18.29 -10.82
N THR A 289 -9.34 18.29 -12.15
CA THR A 289 -9.64 19.52 -12.92
C THR A 289 -11.12 19.90 -12.80
N LEU A 290 -12.05 18.95 -12.60
CA LEU A 290 -13.48 19.23 -12.44
C LEU A 290 -13.93 19.51 -10.98
N ASP A 291 -13.26 18.94 -9.99
CA ASP A 291 -13.42 19.23 -8.56
C ASP A 291 -12.80 20.59 -8.22
N LEU A 292 -11.69 20.95 -8.89
CA LEU A 292 -11.21 22.33 -8.97
C LEU A 292 -12.18 23.26 -9.71
N LEU A 293 -13.21 22.73 -10.41
CA LEU A 293 -14.28 23.49 -11.05
C LEU A 293 -15.64 23.33 -10.31
N SER A 294 -15.65 22.72 -9.12
CA SER A 294 -16.85 22.70 -8.28
C SER A 294 -17.23 24.14 -7.88
N ARG A 295 -18.49 24.40 -7.55
CA ARG A 295 -19.06 25.76 -7.39
C ARG A 295 -18.37 26.65 -6.33
N ASP A 296 -17.46 26.08 -5.53
CA ASP A 296 -16.62 26.71 -4.50
C ASP A 296 -15.10 26.70 -4.84
N ALA A 297 -14.75 26.50 -6.11
CA ALA A 297 -13.38 26.47 -6.61
C ALA A 297 -12.55 27.66 -6.09
N LEU A 298 -11.45 27.38 -5.38
CA LEU A 298 -10.50 28.42 -4.97
C LEU A 298 -9.49 28.75 -6.08
N LEU A 299 -9.37 27.88 -7.09
CA LEU A 299 -8.34 27.94 -8.12
C LEU A 299 -8.92 27.68 -9.51
N ALA A 300 -8.38 28.32 -10.54
CA ALA A 300 -8.65 28.00 -11.94
C ALA A 300 -7.39 28.23 -12.79
N PRO A 301 -7.25 27.51 -13.92
CA PRO A 301 -6.23 27.81 -14.89
C PRO A 301 -6.48 29.18 -15.52
N ASP A 302 -5.43 29.98 -15.65
CA ASP A 302 -5.45 31.19 -16.45
C ASP A 302 -5.37 30.87 -17.96
N ARG A 303 -5.34 31.90 -18.81
CA ARG A 303 -5.28 31.72 -20.28
C ARG A 303 -4.00 31.04 -20.77
N SER A 304 -2.97 30.95 -19.93
CA SER A 304 -1.71 30.26 -20.21
C SER A 304 -1.68 28.80 -19.69
N GLY A 305 -2.74 28.37 -19.00
CA GLY A 305 -2.84 27.05 -18.39
C GLY A 305 -2.21 26.96 -17.01
N GLU A 306 -1.85 28.08 -16.40
CA GLU A 306 -1.26 28.15 -15.06
C GLU A 306 -2.34 28.30 -13.99
N LEU A 307 -2.21 27.58 -12.88
CA LEU A 307 -3.20 27.66 -11.80
C LEU A 307 -3.07 28.97 -11.02
N THR A 308 -4.17 29.69 -10.95
CA THR A 308 -4.31 30.94 -10.21
C THR A 308 -5.44 30.84 -9.22
N ALA A 309 -5.37 31.56 -8.11
CA ALA A 309 -6.50 31.69 -7.20
C ALA A 309 -7.62 32.50 -7.86
N ILE A 310 -8.87 32.06 -7.80
CA ILE A 310 -10.01 32.82 -8.36
C ILE A 310 -10.71 33.70 -7.33
N THR A 311 -10.53 33.38 -6.06
CA THR A 311 -10.99 34.17 -4.91
C THR A 311 -9.82 34.46 -3.97
N SER A 312 -10.05 35.30 -2.96
CA SER A 312 -9.07 35.47 -1.90
C SER A 312 -9.01 34.21 -1.04
N VAL A 313 -7.86 33.56 -0.97
CA VAL A 313 -7.66 32.33 -0.19
C VAL A 313 -6.80 32.65 1.04
N PRO A 314 -7.30 32.49 2.27
CA PRO A 314 -6.50 32.73 3.48
C PRO A 314 -5.25 31.83 3.57
N ALA A 315 -4.23 32.32 4.27
CA ALA A 315 -3.09 31.49 4.65
C ALA A 315 -3.54 30.29 5.49
N GLY A 316 -2.97 29.12 5.24
CA GLY A 316 -3.27 27.88 5.96
C GLY A 316 -4.41 27.05 5.37
N THR A 317 -5.14 27.59 4.40
CA THR A 317 -6.16 26.84 3.66
C THR A 317 -5.53 25.69 2.88
N VAL A 318 -6.15 24.51 2.97
CA VAL A 318 -5.84 23.36 2.13
C VAL A 318 -6.48 23.58 0.77
N LEU A 319 -5.66 23.67 -0.27
CA LEU A 319 -6.10 23.87 -1.66
C LEU A 319 -6.56 22.55 -2.27
N THR A 320 -5.78 21.49 -2.07
CA THR A 320 -6.12 20.13 -2.51
C THR A 320 -5.22 19.11 -1.79
N ALA A 321 -5.65 17.85 -1.76
CA ALA A 321 -4.76 16.75 -1.43
C ALA A 321 -3.82 16.47 -2.61
N VAL A 322 -2.55 16.19 -2.32
CA VAL A 322 -1.54 15.79 -3.31
C VAL A 322 -1.18 14.35 -3.03
N GLN A 323 -1.66 13.45 -3.88
CA GLN A 323 -1.37 12.03 -3.72
C GLN A 323 -0.01 11.67 -4.32
N ARG A 324 0.39 12.36 -5.41
CA ARG A 324 1.65 12.12 -6.12
C ARG A 324 2.21 13.41 -6.68
N TYR A 325 3.53 13.49 -6.72
CA TYR A 325 4.20 14.54 -7.48
C TYR A 325 5.53 14.06 -8.07
N ARG A 326 5.96 14.74 -9.13
CA ARG A 326 7.26 14.58 -9.78
C ARG A 326 7.95 15.95 -9.85
N ILE A 327 9.21 16.01 -9.46
CA ILE A 327 10.02 17.23 -9.55
C ILE A 327 10.59 17.31 -10.96
N GLY A 328 10.23 18.38 -11.69
CA GLY A 328 10.80 18.72 -12.97
C GLY A 328 11.85 19.82 -12.86
N VAL A 329 12.36 20.26 -14.02
CA VAL A 329 13.25 21.42 -14.08
C VAL A 329 12.43 22.68 -13.81
N ARG A 330 12.74 23.39 -12.71
CA ARG A 330 12.06 24.64 -12.30
C ARG A 330 10.57 24.51 -11.94
N GLU A 331 10.06 23.30 -11.73
CA GLU A 331 8.63 23.11 -11.42
C GLU A 331 8.32 21.77 -10.77
N LEU A 332 7.16 21.73 -10.13
CA LEU A 332 6.53 20.55 -9.59
C LEU A 332 5.36 20.13 -10.47
N PHE A 333 5.31 18.85 -10.80
CA PHE A 333 4.14 18.20 -11.38
C PHE A 333 3.44 17.42 -10.28
N ALA A 334 2.41 17.99 -9.65
CA ALA A 334 1.63 17.32 -8.61
C ALA A 334 0.26 16.93 -9.16
N ASP A 335 0.00 15.63 -9.30
CA ASP A 335 -1.16 15.11 -10.03
C ASP A 335 -1.28 15.75 -11.44
N ASN A 336 -2.27 16.61 -11.70
CA ASN A 336 -2.41 17.39 -12.96
C ASN A 336 -1.94 18.85 -12.85
N LEU A 337 -1.41 19.26 -11.70
CA LEU A 337 -1.03 20.63 -11.41
C LEU A 337 0.44 20.85 -11.77
N ARG A 338 0.70 21.89 -12.57
CA ARG A 338 2.05 22.38 -12.85
C ARG A 338 2.30 23.62 -12.00
N ILE A 339 3.14 23.48 -10.98
CA ILE A 339 3.43 24.55 -10.03
C ILE A 339 4.90 24.95 -10.20
N PRO A 340 5.21 26.18 -10.66
CA PRO A 340 6.59 26.61 -10.84
C PRO A 340 7.35 26.69 -9.52
N HIS A 341 8.66 26.62 -9.64
CA HIS A 341 9.56 26.89 -8.55
C HIS A 341 9.60 28.38 -8.20
N ALA A 342 9.48 28.70 -6.91
CA ALA A 342 9.95 29.96 -6.33
C ALA A 342 10.71 29.69 -5.03
N CYS A 343 11.80 30.42 -4.79
CA CYS A 343 12.54 30.33 -3.52
C CYS A 343 11.74 30.90 -2.33
N THR A 344 10.82 31.83 -2.62
CA THR A 344 9.83 32.35 -1.67
C THR A 344 8.44 31.95 -2.17
N PRO A 345 8.01 30.71 -1.93
CA PRO A 345 6.76 30.21 -2.47
C PRO A 345 5.56 30.75 -1.69
N ASN A 346 4.40 30.77 -2.34
CA ASN A 346 3.11 31.03 -1.69
C ASN A 346 2.33 29.74 -1.36
N THR A 347 2.86 28.56 -1.73
CA THR A 347 2.32 27.25 -1.36
C THR A 347 3.39 26.26 -0.92
N ALA A 348 3.01 25.27 -0.12
CA ALA A 348 3.85 24.12 0.24
C ALA A 348 3.03 22.84 0.33
N ILE A 349 3.69 21.69 0.21
CA ILE A 349 3.09 20.39 0.51
C ILE A 349 3.38 20.05 1.97
N ILE A 350 2.33 19.89 2.77
CA ILE A 350 2.40 19.55 4.19
C ILE A 350 1.57 18.29 4.41
N GLU A 351 2.19 17.19 4.85
CA GLU A 351 1.52 15.90 5.08
C GLU A 351 0.62 15.46 3.90
N GLY A 352 1.13 15.57 2.67
CA GLY A 352 0.39 15.19 1.45
C GLY A 352 -0.73 16.15 1.05
N ARG A 353 -0.73 17.39 1.55
CA ARG A 353 -1.74 18.42 1.22
C ARG A 353 -1.06 19.68 0.71
N LEU A 354 -1.54 20.23 -0.41
CA LEU A 354 -1.09 21.53 -0.89
C LEU A 354 -1.77 22.64 -0.09
N CYS A 355 -1.00 23.42 0.65
CA CYS A 355 -1.48 24.47 1.53
C CYS A 355 -0.99 25.85 1.09
N ALA A 356 -1.85 26.86 1.23
CA ALA A 356 -1.45 28.26 1.06
C ALA A 356 -0.58 28.71 2.24
N LEU A 357 0.60 29.28 1.96
CA LEU A 357 1.51 29.82 2.98
C LEU A 357 1.20 31.27 3.34
N SER A 358 0.58 31.99 2.42
CA SER A 358 0.12 33.37 2.55
C SER A 358 -1.28 33.51 1.98
N THR A 359 -1.95 34.64 2.27
CA THR A 359 -3.23 34.93 1.62
C THR A 359 -3.03 35.11 0.12
N LEU A 360 -3.60 34.23 -0.69
CA LEU A 360 -3.54 34.28 -2.14
C LEU A 360 -4.59 35.26 -2.67
N ARG A 361 -4.19 36.15 -3.57
CA ARG A 361 -5.11 37.10 -4.22
C ARG A 361 -5.75 36.49 -5.46
N PRO A 362 -6.93 36.96 -5.88
CA PRO A 362 -7.49 36.60 -7.18
C PRO A 362 -6.49 36.90 -8.32
N GLY A 363 -6.28 35.93 -9.20
CA GLY A 363 -5.30 35.96 -10.29
C GLY A 363 -3.87 35.65 -9.86
N GLU A 364 -3.58 35.43 -8.57
CA GLU A 364 -2.24 35.11 -8.10
C GLU A 364 -1.88 33.67 -8.44
N ARG A 365 -0.73 33.50 -9.10
CA ARG A 365 -0.19 32.20 -9.49
C ARG A 365 0.35 31.43 -8.29
N LEU A 366 0.07 30.13 -8.24
CA LEU A 366 0.69 29.25 -7.25
C LEU A 366 2.18 29.02 -7.55
N THR A 367 3.00 28.99 -6.50
CA THR A 367 4.45 28.75 -6.58
C THR A 367 4.89 27.85 -5.43
N ILE A 368 5.91 27.02 -5.66
CA ILE A 368 6.43 26.09 -4.65
C ILE A 368 7.96 26.09 -4.59
N ASN A 369 8.54 25.81 -3.42
CA ASN A 369 9.99 25.64 -3.32
C ASN A 369 10.35 24.16 -3.50
N VAL A 370 10.79 23.77 -4.70
CA VAL A 370 11.14 22.37 -5.02
C VAL A 370 12.31 21.85 -4.18
N ALA A 371 13.16 22.74 -3.64
CA ALA A 371 14.23 22.33 -2.73
C ALA A 371 13.70 21.73 -1.42
N LEU A 372 12.42 21.93 -1.08
CA LEU A 372 11.79 21.37 0.12
C LEU A 372 11.24 19.95 -0.10
N LEU A 373 11.27 19.47 -1.35
CA LEU A 373 10.66 18.19 -1.76
C LEU A 373 11.70 17.10 -2.07
N ALA A 374 12.97 17.46 -2.22
CA ALA A 374 14.06 16.50 -2.40
C ALA A 374 15.35 17.00 -1.76
N TYR A 375 16.09 16.10 -1.08
CA TYR A 375 17.39 16.44 -0.48
C TYR A 375 18.42 16.79 -1.55
N HIS A 376 18.43 16.01 -2.64
CA HIS A 376 19.13 16.30 -3.88
C HIS A 376 18.10 16.47 -5.01
N ALA A 377 18.17 17.59 -5.73
CA ALA A 377 17.33 17.78 -6.90
C ALA A 377 17.70 16.73 -7.97
N PRO A 378 16.72 16.08 -8.63
CA PRO A 378 17.00 15.11 -9.70
C PRO A 378 17.84 15.70 -10.84
N VAL A 379 17.57 16.98 -11.17
CA VAL A 379 18.34 17.76 -12.12
C VAL A 379 18.53 19.16 -11.52
N PRO A 380 19.77 19.55 -11.16
CA PRO A 380 20.06 20.92 -10.72
C PRO A 380 19.72 21.95 -11.80
N PHE A 381 19.23 23.12 -11.40
CA PHE A 381 18.85 24.16 -12.35
C PHE A 381 19.07 25.57 -11.83
N THR A 382 19.26 26.53 -12.75
CA THR A 382 19.33 27.95 -12.42
C THR A 382 17.93 28.51 -12.18
N CYS A 383 17.73 29.15 -11.04
CA CYS A 383 16.48 29.77 -10.63
C CYS A 383 16.43 31.24 -11.05
N GLU A 384 15.30 31.63 -11.62
CA GLU A 384 15.00 33.00 -12.07
C GLU A 384 13.74 33.56 -11.40
N CYS A 385 13.40 33.07 -10.21
CA CYS A 385 12.13 33.45 -9.53
C CYS A 385 12.05 34.93 -9.10
N GLY A 386 13.12 35.72 -9.27
CA GLY A 386 13.15 37.14 -8.93
C GLY A 386 13.14 37.47 -7.43
N SER A 387 13.08 36.47 -6.54
CA SER A 387 13.13 36.69 -5.09
C SER A 387 14.46 37.30 -4.63
N THR A 388 14.41 38.17 -3.62
CA THR A 388 15.59 38.74 -2.96
C THR A 388 16.42 37.68 -2.23
N SER A 389 15.80 36.58 -1.80
CA SER A 389 16.46 35.43 -1.18
C SER A 389 16.64 34.24 -2.13
N CYS A 390 16.66 34.50 -3.44
CA CYS A 390 16.84 33.47 -4.46
C CYS A 390 18.20 32.77 -4.35
N VAL A 391 18.19 31.43 -4.33
CA VAL A 391 19.41 30.60 -4.23
C VAL A 391 20.26 30.58 -5.51
N LYS A 392 19.73 31.11 -6.63
CA LYS A 392 20.34 31.10 -7.98
C LYS A 392 20.55 29.71 -8.57
N LEU A 393 21.19 28.77 -7.87
CA LEU A 393 21.32 27.39 -8.27
C LEU A 393 20.53 26.50 -7.29
N VAL A 394 19.57 25.74 -7.81
CA VAL A 394 18.73 24.84 -7.01
C VAL A 394 19.26 23.43 -7.17
N GLU A 395 19.86 22.90 -6.10
CA GLU A 395 20.43 21.54 -6.05
C GLU A 395 19.65 20.61 -5.11
N GLY A 396 18.48 21.04 -4.65
CA GLY A 396 17.70 20.38 -3.59
C GLY A 396 17.98 21.00 -2.22
N PHE A 397 17.42 20.41 -1.17
CA PHE A 397 17.54 20.90 0.21
C PHE A 397 18.99 21.02 0.67
N LYS A 398 19.87 20.13 0.20
CA LYS A 398 21.30 20.13 0.56
C LYS A 398 21.99 21.44 0.21
N GLY A 399 21.67 22.02 -0.95
CA GLY A 399 22.28 23.24 -1.47
C GLY A 399 21.80 24.54 -0.80
N LEU A 400 20.81 24.46 0.10
CA LEU A 400 20.34 25.61 0.88
C LEU A 400 21.36 26.00 1.95
N SER A 401 21.46 27.30 2.26
CA SER A 401 22.23 27.78 3.42
C SER A 401 21.58 27.31 4.73
N ASP A 402 22.32 27.30 5.83
CA ASP A 402 21.77 26.89 7.13
C ASP A 402 20.62 27.80 7.57
N GLU A 403 20.68 29.11 7.29
CA GLU A 403 19.58 30.04 7.57
C GLU A 403 18.32 29.69 6.78
N GLN A 404 18.49 29.26 5.52
CA GLN A 404 17.37 28.83 4.67
C GLN A 404 16.80 27.49 5.12
N LYS A 405 17.66 26.53 5.49
CA LYS A 405 17.25 25.24 6.04
C LYS A 405 16.46 25.44 7.34
N ASP A 406 16.93 26.31 8.24
CA ASP A 406 16.25 26.66 9.48
C ASP A 406 14.86 27.27 9.21
N ALA A 407 14.77 28.18 8.23
CA ALA A 407 13.51 28.85 7.88
C ALA A 407 12.46 27.89 7.30
N TRP A 408 12.88 26.89 6.52
CA TRP A 408 11.97 26.02 5.78
C TRP A 408 11.74 24.64 6.41
N MET A 409 12.46 24.30 7.49
CA MET A 409 12.44 22.94 8.06
C MET A 409 11.02 22.43 8.33
N ASN A 410 10.15 23.26 8.91
CA ASN A 410 8.78 22.86 9.27
C ASN A 410 7.87 22.57 8.05
N LEU A 411 8.24 23.08 6.87
CA LEU A 411 7.51 22.91 5.61
C LEU A 411 8.21 21.92 4.66
N THR A 412 9.30 21.31 5.11
CA THR A 412 10.11 20.38 4.33
C THR A 412 9.54 18.97 4.45
N GLU A 413 9.56 18.23 3.34
CA GLU A 413 9.03 16.87 3.27
C GLU A 413 9.73 15.94 4.30
N PRO A 414 8.98 15.05 5.00
CA PRO A 414 9.53 14.19 6.05
C PRO A 414 10.80 13.41 5.69
N SER A 415 10.85 12.79 4.51
CA SER A 415 12.03 12.04 4.05
C SER A 415 13.24 12.95 3.84
N VAL A 416 13.04 14.17 3.32
CA VAL A 416 14.10 15.17 3.15
C VAL A 416 14.65 15.64 4.50
N ARG A 417 13.79 15.87 5.50
CA ARG A 417 14.20 16.21 6.87
C ARG A 417 15.04 15.11 7.51
N LEU A 418 14.62 13.85 7.31
CA LEU A 418 15.33 12.69 7.81
C LEU A 418 16.73 12.58 7.18
N GLU A 419 16.84 12.79 5.86
CA GLU A 419 18.13 12.80 5.16
C GLU A 419 19.03 13.96 5.61
N ALA A 420 18.46 15.17 5.81
CA ALA A 420 19.22 16.30 6.33
C ALA A 420 19.80 16.02 7.72
N THR A 421 19.00 15.45 8.62
CA THR A 421 19.44 15.02 9.96
C THR A 421 20.55 13.97 9.88
N LYS A 422 20.39 12.96 9.01
CA LYS A 422 21.45 11.94 8.75
C LYS A 422 22.73 12.57 8.19
N GLY A 423 22.60 13.62 7.39
CA GLY A 423 23.71 14.43 6.86
C GLY A 423 24.38 15.34 7.90
N GLY A 424 24.00 15.27 9.17
CA GLY A 424 24.59 16.04 10.26
C GLY A 424 24.00 17.45 10.44
N TYR A 425 22.93 17.79 9.72
CA TYR A 425 22.26 19.08 9.90
C TYR A 425 21.50 19.10 11.22
N ASN A 426 21.76 20.11 12.06
CA ASN A 426 21.02 20.37 13.29
C ASN A 426 20.26 21.68 13.17
N ILE A 427 18.94 21.64 13.35
CA ILE A 427 18.11 22.86 13.34
C ILE A 427 18.58 23.81 14.46
N ARG A 428 18.71 25.09 14.15
CA ARG A 428 19.13 26.08 15.14
C ARG A 428 17.92 26.76 15.77
N SER A 429 17.98 26.99 17.08
CA SER A 429 16.99 27.82 17.76
C SER A 429 17.31 29.29 17.56
N SER A 430 16.29 30.11 17.31
CA SER A 430 16.41 31.57 17.38
C SER A 430 16.63 32.09 18.81
N SER A 431 16.44 31.22 19.82
CA SER A 431 16.68 31.54 21.22
C SER A 431 18.08 31.13 21.67
N SER A 432 18.82 32.07 22.25
CA SER A 432 20.11 31.77 22.90
C SER A 432 19.97 30.94 24.20
N TYR A 433 18.75 30.71 24.69
CA TYR A 433 18.50 29.87 25.88
C TYR A 433 18.37 28.39 25.54
N VAL A 434 18.31 28.06 24.26
CA VAL A 434 17.95 26.73 23.80
C VAL A 434 18.94 26.26 22.73
N THR A 435 19.25 24.98 22.74
CA THR A 435 20.06 24.32 21.74
C THR A 435 19.36 23.04 21.32
N VAL A 436 19.40 22.69 20.05
CA VAL A 436 18.85 21.43 19.56
C VAL A 436 20.01 20.47 19.32
N ARG A 437 19.84 19.24 19.78
CA ARG A 437 20.86 18.19 19.69
C ARG A 437 20.21 16.88 19.29
N ASP A 438 21.01 15.98 18.77
CA ASP A 438 20.60 14.60 18.55
C ASP A 438 20.18 13.95 19.89
N ASN A 439 19.08 13.21 19.85
CA ASN A 439 18.44 12.48 20.95
C ASN A 439 18.23 11.01 20.56
N GLY A 440 19.12 10.47 19.72
CA GLY A 440 19.17 9.06 19.36
C GLY A 440 17.94 8.61 18.57
N ALA A 441 17.28 7.53 19.02
CA ALA A 441 16.13 6.95 18.32
C ALA A 441 14.93 7.91 18.20
N MET A 442 14.88 8.98 19.00
CA MET A 442 13.81 9.98 18.98
C MET A 442 14.09 11.16 18.03
N GLY A 443 15.20 11.14 17.27
CA GLY A 443 15.61 12.23 16.39
C GLY A 443 16.22 13.40 17.16
N GLN A 444 15.92 14.64 16.77
CA GLN A 444 16.46 15.83 17.43
C GLN A 444 15.55 16.32 18.57
N ALA A 445 16.14 16.70 19.70
CA ALA A 445 15.42 17.26 20.84
C ALA A 445 15.99 18.61 21.27
N THR A 446 15.10 19.40 21.89
CA THR A 446 15.36 20.76 22.35
C THR A 446 15.84 20.74 23.80
N PHE A 447 17.05 21.23 24.04
CA PHE A 447 17.69 21.29 25.36
C PHE A 447 17.92 22.74 25.80
N ALA A 448 17.95 22.98 27.10
CA ALA A 448 18.41 24.26 27.64
C ALA A 448 19.91 24.43 27.36
N ALA A 449 20.29 25.55 26.74
CA ALA A 449 21.69 25.91 26.52
C ALA A 449 22.34 26.56 27.75
N LYS A 450 21.51 27.11 28.67
CA LYS A 450 21.91 27.75 29.93
C LYS A 450 20.75 27.68 30.92
N SER A 451 21.03 27.98 32.19
CA SER A 451 19.98 28.06 33.23
C SER A 451 18.91 29.09 32.86
N ILE A 452 17.64 28.68 32.93
CA ILE A 452 16.49 29.53 32.61
C ILE A 452 15.77 29.87 33.92
N VAL A 453 15.71 31.16 34.26
CA VAL A 453 15.05 31.63 35.48
C VAL A 453 13.54 31.50 35.34
N LYS A 454 12.85 31.10 36.42
CA LYS A 454 11.39 31.02 36.47
C LYS A 454 10.74 32.33 35.99
N GLY A 455 9.78 32.23 35.07
CA GLY A 455 9.06 33.38 34.50
C GLY A 455 9.74 34.00 33.26
N THR A 456 10.92 33.52 32.86
CA THR A 456 11.59 33.99 31.63
C THR A 456 10.79 33.55 30.40
N ARG A 457 10.50 34.50 29.51
CA ARG A 457 9.97 34.21 28.16
C ARG A 457 11.15 34.16 27.20
N PHE A 458 11.52 32.97 26.75
CA PHE A 458 12.76 32.76 26.00
C PHE A 458 12.57 32.21 24.60
N PHE A 459 11.35 31.94 24.15
CA PHE A 459 11.07 31.73 22.73
C PHE A 459 9.75 32.41 22.37
N ARG A 460 9.66 32.85 21.12
CA ARG A 460 8.43 33.31 20.47
C ARG A 460 8.32 32.52 19.18
N THR A 461 7.18 31.87 18.97
CA THR A 461 6.89 31.18 17.72
C THR A 461 5.76 31.88 16.99
N THR A 462 5.87 31.92 15.68
CA THR A 462 4.80 32.31 14.75
C THR A 462 4.69 31.18 13.76
N GLY A 463 3.48 30.64 13.59
CA GLY A 463 3.24 29.46 12.77
C GLY A 463 2.10 29.68 11.79
N LEU A 464 2.05 28.81 10.79
CA LEU A 464 0.91 28.68 9.89
C LEU A 464 -0.22 27.98 10.64
N VAL A 465 -1.42 28.56 10.61
CA VAL A 465 -2.63 27.93 11.19
C VAL A 465 -3.22 27.00 10.14
N ILE A 466 -3.18 25.69 10.37
CA ILE A 466 -3.67 24.68 9.43
C ILE A 466 -4.79 23.84 10.07
N PRO A 467 -5.75 23.32 9.29
CA PRO A 467 -6.93 22.61 9.81
C PRO A 467 -6.68 21.11 10.11
N PHE A 468 -5.42 20.68 10.22
CA PHE A 468 -5.06 19.28 10.45
C PHE A 468 -3.79 19.16 11.29
N PRO A 469 -3.63 18.09 12.08
CA PRO A 469 -2.46 17.91 12.93
C PRO A 469 -1.22 17.47 12.13
N THR A 470 -0.05 17.90 12.59
CA THR A 470 1.28 17.42 12.15
C THR A 470 2.14 17.20 13.39
N VAL A 471 3.34 16.62 13.23
CA VAL A 471 4.30 16.50 14.34
C VAL A 471 4.79 17.85 14.89
N TYR A 472 4.51 18.97 14.20
CA TYR A 472 4.91 20.32 14.60
C TYR A 472 3.73 21.27 14.89
N THR A 473 2.49 20.80 14.83
CA THR A 473 1.32 21.59 15.25
C THR A 473 1.19 21.57 16.77
N ILE A 474 0.83 22.70 17.36
CA ILE A 474 0.51 22.85 18.79
C ILE A 474 -0.99 22.70 18.98
#